data_AF-A0A2N2XV32-F1
#
_entry.id   AF-A0A2N2XV32-F1
#
_cell.length_a   1.000
_cell.length_b   1.000
_cell.length_c   1.000
_cell.angle_alpha   90.00
_cell.angle_beta   90.00
_cell.angle_gamma   90.00
#
_symmetry.space_group_name_H-M   'P 1'
#
loop_
_entity.id
_entity.type
_entity.pdbx_description
1 polymer ?
#
loop_
_entity_poly.entity_id
_entity_poly.type
_entity_poly.pdbx_seq_one_letter_code
_entity_poly.pdbx_strand_id
1 'polypeptide(L)'
;MKEFVKPGVATGDDVQKIFAEAKNETLPTPDAEVYEAINKIRRRANGLDINTPNISVDLAGLSKDGFRNAVLSERAWEFAFEWKRWHDLVRTERVQEANANHPFIDPSKITKNNYL
;
A
#
# COMPACT_ATOMS: atom_id res chain seq x y z
N MET A 1 4.21 12.63 -18.79
CA MET A 1 4.51 13.44 -17.60
C MET A 1 3.63 12.89 -16.49
N LYS A 2 4.20 12.30 -15.44
CA LYS A 2 3.40 11.85 -14.28
C LYS A 2 2.90 13.12 -13.59
N GLU A 3 1.59 13.26 -13.41
CA GLU A 3 1.06 14.38 -12.63
C GLU A 3 1.65 14.30 -11.22
N PHE A 4 2.35 15.35 -10.82
CA PHE A 4 2.95 15.45 -9.51
C PHE A 4 1.83 15.57 -8.46
N VAL A 5 1.67 14.53 -7.65
CA VAL A 5 0.73 14.50 -6.53
C VAL A 5 1.13 15.62 -5.56
N LYS A 6 0.21 16.56 -5.28
CA LYS A 6 0.48 17.66 -4.35
C LYS A 6 0.60 17.11 -2.93
N PRO A 7 1.73 17.32 -2.23
CA PRO A 7 1.89 16.84 -0.86
C PRO A 7 0.89 17.55 0.08
N GLY A 8 0.27 16.78 0.98
CA GLY A 8 -0.50 17.31 2.12
C GLY A 8 -2.03 17.24 2.07
N VAL A 9 -2.64 16.64 1.04
CA VAL A 9 -4.09 16.42 0.96
C VAL A 9 -4.36 14.94 0.64
N ALA A 10 -5.43 14.36 1.22
CA ALA A 10 -5.88 13.02 0.83
C ALA A 10 -6.26 13.05 -0.67
N THR A 11 -5.42 12.44 -1.50
CA THR A 11 -5.67 12.36 -2.94
C THR A 11 -6.64 11.23 -3.24
N GLY A 12 -7.31 11.26 -4.38
CA GLY A 12 -8.29 10.22 -4.76
C GLY A 12 -7.70 8.80 -4.70
N ASP A 13 -6.40 8.66 -4.89
CA ASP A 13 -5.67 7.40 -4.79
C ASP A 13 -5.48 6.90 -3.37
N ASP A 14 -5.32 7.81 -2.40
CA ASP A 14 -5.23 7.45 -0.98
C ASP A 14 -6.56 6.85 -0.52
N VAL A 15 -7.66 7.48 -0.90
CA VAL A 15 -9.02 7.00 -0.61
C VAL A 15 -9.27 5.64 -1.24
N GLN A 16 -8.88 5.42 -2.50
CA GLN A 16 -9.02 4.11 -3.15
C GLN A 16 -8.21 3.01 -2.47
N LYS A 17 -6.97 3.31 -2.03
CA LYS A 17 -6.14 2.34 -1.29
C LYS A 17 -6.71 2.03 0.08
N ILE A 18 -7.20 3.03 0.81
CA ILE A 18 -7.88 2.84 2.09
C ILE A 18 -9.14 2.00 1.91
N PHE A 19 -9.93 2.28 0.88
CA PHE A 19 -11.10 1.48 0.52
C PHE A 19 -10.73 0.02 0.24
N ALA A 20 -9.72 -0.21 -0.62
CA ALA A 20 -9.28 -1.56 -0.96
C ALA A 20 -8.78 -2.33 0.27
N GLU A 21 -7.99 -1.69 1.13
CA GLU A 21 -7.53 -2.30 2.37
C GLU A 21 -8.71 -2.62 3.31
N ALA A 22 -9.57 -1.65 3.59
CA ALA A 22 -10.70 -1.82 4.51
C ALA A 22 -11.68 -2.88 4.02
N LYS A 23 -12.04 -2.87 2.73
CA LYS A 23 -12.95 -3.85 2.15
C LYS A 23 -12.34 -5.26 2.19
N ASN A 24 -11.05 -5.42 1.86
CA ASN A 24 -10.34 -6.69 2.00
C ASN A 24 -10.43 -7.25 3.43
N GLU A 25 -10.32 -6.38 4.45
CA GLU A 25 -10.46 -6.81 5.85
C GLU A 25 -11.84 -7.37 6.20
N THR A 26 -12.90 -6.94 5.51
CA THR A 26 -14.26 -7.46 5.72
C THR A 26 -14.52 -8.80 5.02
N LEU A 27 -13.66 -9.20 4.08
CA LEU A 27 -13.86 -10.37 3.23
C LEU A 27 -12.97 -11.55 3.68
N PRO A 28 -13.37 -12.80 3.39
CA PRO A 28 -12.49 -13.97 3.54
C PRO A 28 -11.38 -14.00 2.49
N THR A 29 -11.68 -13.51 1.28
CA THR A 29 -10.76 -13.41 0.14
C THR A 29 -11.04 -12.12 -0.64
N PRO A 30 -10.04 -11.49 -1.27
CA PRO A 30 -10.26 -10.26 -2.03
C PRO A 30 -11.19 -10.52 -3.23
N ASP A 31 -12.20 -9.68 -3.39
CA ASP A 31 -13.14 -9.76 -4.52
C ASP A 31 -12.73 -8.84 -5.68
N ALA A 32 -13.50 -8.90 -6.77
CA ALA A 32 -13.22 -8.13 -7.98
C ALA A 32 -13.24 -6.60 -7.76
N GLU A 33 -14.05 -6.09 -6.83
CA GLU A 33 -14.15 -4.67 -6.54
C GLU A 33 -12.87 -4.17 -5.88
N VAL A 34 -12.33 -4.95 -4.94
CA VAL A 34 -11.08 -4.63 -4.26
C VAL A 34 -9.88 -4.68 -5.22
N TYR A 35 -9.84 -5.67 -6.11
CA TYR A 35 -8.81 -5.73 -7.16
C TYR A 35 -8.89 -4.55 -8.12
N GLU A 36 -10.09 -4.17 -8.56
CA GLU A 36 -10.23 -3.09 -9.52
C GLU A 36 -9.80 -1.73 -8.92
N ALA A 37 -10.09 -1.50 -7.64
CA ALA A 37 -9.65 -0.30 -6.93
C ALA A 37 -8.12 -0.13 -6.94
N ILE A 38 -7.35 -1.21 -6.71
CA ILE A 38 -5.89 -1.14 -6.71
C ILE A 38 -5.31 -1.19 -8.14
N ASN A 39 -5.92 -1.96 -9.05
CA ASN A 39 -5.41 -2.15 -10.41
C ASN A 39 -5.54 -0.89 -11.25
N LYS A 40 -6.59 -0.07 -11.07
CA LYS A 40 -6.69 1.25 -11.71
C LYS A 40 -5.50 2.15 -11.42
N ILE A 41 -5.03 2.15 -10.18
CA ILE A 41 -3.86 2.92 -9.74
C ILE A 41 -2.60 2.36 -10.40
N ARG A 42 -2.44 1.04 -10.42
CA ARG A 42 -1.29 0.36 -11.03
C ARG A 42 -1.23 0.59 -12.54
N ARG A 43 -2.37 0.55 -13.24
CA ARG A 43 -2.47 0.90 -14.67
C ARG A 43 -2.09 2.36 -14.91
N ARG A 44 -2.62 3.29 -14.10
CA ARG A 44 -2.25 4.72 -14.18
C ARG A 44 -0.74 4.92 -13.99
N ALA A 45 -0.16 4.30 -12.97
CA ALA A 45 1.27 4.42 -12.66
C ALA A 45 2.17 3.95 -13.81
N ASN A 46 1.65 3.04 -14.65
CA ASN A 46 2.31 2.50 -15.85
C ASN A 46 1.88 3.20 -17.16
N GLY A 47 1.10 4.28 -17.10
CA GLY A 47 0.65 5.01 -18.29
C GLY A 47 -0.34 4.25 -19.18
N LEU A 48 -1.02 3.24 -18.62
CA LEU A 48 -2.03 2.44 -19.31
C LEU A 48 -3.42 3.06 -19.08
N ASP A 49 -4.38 2.70 -19.94
CA ASP A 49 -5.79 3.04 -19.72
C ASP A 49 -6.29 2.40 -18.43
N ILE A 50 -6.78 3.23 -17.51
CA ILE A 50 -7.24 2.80 -16.19
C ILE A 50 -8.46 1.86 -16.29
N ASN A 51 -9.28 1.97 -17.35
CA ASN A 51 -10.51 1.19 -17.49
C ASN A 51 -10.32 -0.11 -18.29
N THR A 52 -9.12 -0.35 -18.82
CA THR A 52 -8.82 -1.54 -19.61
C THR A 52 -7.89 -2.47 -18.81
N PRO A 53 -8.35 -3.66 -18.39
CA PRO A 53 -7.52 -4.62 -17.67
C PRO A 53 -6.24 -4.98 -18.41
N ASN A 54 -5.15 -5.12 -17.67
CA ASN A 54 -3.85 -5.49 -18.23
C ASN A 54 -3.09 -6.44 -17.30
N ILE A 55 -2.98 -7.70 -17.73
CA ILE A 55 -2.35 -8.78 -16.97
C ILE A 55 -0.87 -8.53 -16.64
N SER A 56 -0.19 -7.62 -17.35
CA SER A 56 1.21 -7.29 -17.05
C SER A 56 1.37 -6.45 -15.79
N VAL A 57 0.33 -5.77 -15.32
CA VAL A 57 0.38 -4.90 -14.13
C VAL A 57 -0.67 -5.25 -13.08
N ASP A 58 -1.80 -5.84 -13.49
CA ASP A 58 -2.94 -6.13 -12.63
C ASP A 58 -2.62 -7.26 -11.64
N LEU A 59 -3.01 -7.05 -10.38
CA LEU A 59 -3.00 -8.07 -9.34
C LEU A 59 -4.22 -8.98 -9.51
N ALA A 60 -4.03 -10.27 -9.22
CA ALA A 60 -5.08 -11.28 -9.17
C ALA A 60 -4.66 -12.46 -8.28
N GLY A 61 -5.63 -13.22 -7.77
CA GLY A 61 -5.39 -14.53 -7.13
C GLY A 61 -4.63 -14.50 -5.80
N LEU A 62 -4.49 -13.33 -5.16
CA LEU A 62 -3.86 -13.19 -3.85
C LEU A 62 -4.79 -13.67 -2.73
N SER A 63 -4.17 -14.21 -1.67
CA SER A 63 -4.84 -14.39 -0.37
C SER A 63 -5.17 -13.04 0.26
N LYS A 64 -6.02 -13.04 1.30
CA LYS A 64 -6.33 -11.84 2.08
C LYS A 64 -5.09 -11.11 2.57
N ASP A 65 -4.13 -11.83 3.15
CA ASP A 65 -2.88 -11.27 3.64
C ASP A 65 -1.96 -10.82 2.50
N GLY A 66 -1.90 -11.59 1.41
CA GLY A 66 -1.15 -11.22 0.21
C GLY A 66 -1.66 -9.92 -0.40
N PHE A 67 -2.98 -9.75 -0.45
CA PHE A 67 -3.61 -8.54 -0.93
C PHE A 67 -3.33 -7.34 -0.02
N ARG A 68 -3.46 -7.51 1.30
CA ARG A 68 -3.09 -6.47 2.28
C ARG A 68 -1.65 -6.00 2.07
N ASN A 69 -0.72 -6.94 1.89
CA ASN A 69 0.70 -6.64 1.65
C ASN A 69 0.90 -5.87 0.33
N ALA A 70 0.17 -6.24 -0.72
CA ALA A 70 0.23 -5.56 -2.00
C ALA A 70 -0.27 -4.10 -1.88
N VAL A 71 -1.38 -3.87 -1.18
CA VAL A 71 -1.88 -2.50 -0.93
C VAL A 71 -0.88 -1.67 -0.12
N LEU A 72 -0.30 -2.21 0.95
CA LEU A 72 0.72 -1.52 1.75
C LEU A 72 1.98 -1.19 0.95
N SER A 73 2.36 -2.06 0.00
CA SER A 73 3.47 -1.82 -0.91
C SER A 73 3.15 -0.70 -1.90
N GLU A 74 1.94 -0.70 -2.48
CA GLU A 74 1.47 0.35 -3.39
C GLU A 74 1.35 1.72 -2.70
N ARG A 75 0.99 1.73 -1.41
CA ARG A 75 1.00 2.96 -0.58
C ARG A 75 2.43 3.48 -0.38
N ALA A 76 3.41 2.59 -0.16
CA ALA A 76 4.80 2.98 0.02
C ALA A 76 5.40 3.60 -1.26
N TRP A 77 5.09 3.04 -2.43
CA TRP A 77 5.58 3.54 -3.71
C TRP A 77 4.99 4.90 -4.08
N GLU A 78 3.68 5.08 -3.91
CA GLU A 78 3.00 6.31 -4.32
C GLU A 78 3.28 7.48 -3.38
N PHE A 79 3.26 7.23 -2.07
CA PHE A 79 3.39 8.28 -1.04
C PHE A 79 4.79 8.38 -0.46
N ALA A 80 5.80 7.95 -1.23
CA ALA A 80 7.19 8.17 -0.87
C ALA A 80 7.42 9.68 -0.68
N PHE A 81 8.08 10.03 0.42
CA PHE A 81 8.36 11.43 0.81
C PHE A 81 7.12 12.28 1.20
N GLU A 82 5.95 11.66 1.43
CA GLU A 82 4.74 12.37 1.91
C GLU A 82 4.42 12.15 3.40
N TRP A 83 5.39 11.69 4.20
CA TRP A 83 5.23 11.50 5.67
C TRP A 83 4.18 10.46 6.10
N LYS A 84 3.68 9.61 5.19
CA LYS A 84 2.65 8.60 5.50
C LYS A 84 3.19 7.24 5.96
N ARG A 85 4.41 6.89 5.53
CA ARG A 85 4.98 5.55 5.74
C ARG A 85 5.09 5.16 7.21
N TRP A 86 5.43 6.10 8.08
CA TRP A 86 5.53 5.86 9.52
C TRP A 86 4.20 5.35 10.09
N HIS A 87 3.11 6.06 9.82
CA HIS A 87 1.78 5.72 10.31
C HIS A 87 1.29 4.37 9.77
N ASP A 88 1.61 4.05 8.51
CA ASP A 88 1.29 2.74 7.92
C ASP A 88 2.06 1.60 8.63
N LEU A 89 3.33 1.78 8.97
CA LEU A 89 4.11 0.77 9.66
C LEU A 89 3.64 0.56 11.11
N VAL A 90 3.32 1.64 11.82
CA VAL A 90 2.83 1.56 13.21
C VAL A 90 1.48 0.84 13.27
N ARG A 91 0.50 1.23 12.45
CA ARG A 91 -0.85 0.63 12.48
C ARG A 91 -0.88 -0.83 12.03
N THR A 92 0.10 -1.25 11.24
CA THR A 92 0.22 -2.64 10.76
C THR A 92 1.22 -3.47 11.58
N GLU A 93 1.82 -2.88 12.61
CA GLU A 93 2.81 -3.52 13.48
C GLU A 93 4.06 -4.02 12.75
N ARG A 94 4.46 -3.30 11.69
CA ARG A 94 5.58 -3.65 10.79
C ARG A 94 6.85 -2.83 10.99
N VAL A 95 6.90 -1.97 11.99
CA VAL A 95 8.08 -1.11 12.25
C VAL A 95 9.32 -1.96 12.49
N GLN A 96 9.19 -3.05 13.26
CA GLN A 96 10.29 -3.97 13.53
C GLN A 96 10.75 -4.69 12.26
N GLU A 97 9.81 -5.26 11.49
CA GLU A 97 10.09 -5.92 10.21
C GLU A 97 10.83 -4.98 9.24
N ALA A 98 10.36 -3.74 9.10
CA ALA A 98 10.94 -2.75 8.20
C ALA A 98 12.38 -2.34 8.57
N ASN A 99 12.77 -2.48 9.84
CA ASN A 99 14.09 -2.10 10.34
C ASN A 99 15.01 -3.30 10.65
N ALA A 100 14.59 -4.53 10.33
CA ALA A 100 15.33 -5.75 10.66
C ALA A 100 16.77 -5.76 10.12
N ASN A 101 17.03 -5.07 8.99
CA ASN A 101 18.33 -4.98 8.34
C ASN A 101 18.94 -3.57 8.41
N HIS A 102 18.50 -2.72 9.34
CA HIS A 102 18.96 -1.34 9.40
C HIS A 102 20.42 -1.26 9.87
N PRO A 103 21.35 -0.68 9.08
CA PRO A 103 22.78 -0.73 9.38
C PRO A 103 23.21 0.10 10.60
N PHE A 104 22.36 1.03 11.06
CA PHE A 104 22.68 1.96 12.15
C PHE A 104 21.79 1.82 13.39
N ILE A 105 20.78 0.95 13.36
CA ILE A 105 19.85 0.79 14.48
C ILE A 105 19.86 -0.68 14.85
N ASP A 106 20.05 -0.96 16.14
CA ASP A 106 19.91 -2.31 16.69
C ASP A 106 18.44 -2.74 16.60
N PRO A 107 18.10 -3.73 15.75
CA PRO A 107 16.71 -4.16 15.56
C PRO A 107 16.08 -4.72 16.83
N SER A 108 16.88 -5.18 17.81
CA SER A 108 16.36 -5.68 19.10
C SER A 108 15.74 -4.59 19.97
N LYS A 109 16.07 -3.31 19.70
CA LYS A 109 15.52 -2.16 20.43
C LYS A 109 14.18 -1.68 19.89
N ILE A 110 13.83 -2.09 18.67
CA ILE A 110 12.56 -1.76 18.03
C ILE A 110 11.56 -2.86 18.38
N THR A 111 10.65 -2.58 19.30
CA THR A 111 9.63 -3.54 19.75
C THR A 111 8.26 -2.89 19.65
N LYS A 112 7.20 -3.71 19.64
CA LYS A 112 5.81 -3.23 19.60
C LYS A 112 5.48 -2.22 20.71
N ASN A 113 6.09 -2.39 21.87
CA ASN A 113 5.89 -1.52 23.03
C ASN A 113 6.79 -0.28 23.00
N ASN A 114 7.74 -0.22 22.06
CA ASN A 114 8.76 0.81 21.97
C ASN A 114 9.06 1.14 20.49
N TYR A 115 8.04 1.68 19.80
CA TYR A 115 8.24 2.28 18.49
C TYR A 115 8.75 3.72 18.56
N LEU A 116 8.78 4.34 19.75
CA LEU A 116 9.24 5.72 19.98
C LEU A 116 10.50 5.75 20.86
#